data_AF-A0AAU3L3V6-F1
#
_entry.id   AF-A0AAU3L3V6-F1
#
_cell.length_a   1.000
_cell.length_b   1.000
_cell.length_c   1.000
_cell.angle_alpha   90.00
_cell.angle_beta   90.00
_cell.angle_gamma   90.00
#
_symmetry.space_group_name_H-M   'P 1'
#
loop_
_entity.id
_entity.type
_entity.pdbx_description
1 polymer ?
#
loop_
_entity_poly.entity_id
_entity_poly.type
_entity_poly.pdbx_seq_one_letter_code
_entity_poly.pdbx_strand_id
1 'polypeptide(L)'
;MTQKAAGDTFTVDVSRSVIEGQAIVDETKALTAKANKSDTDEASLAVKGRAVALRAHVAEYLRTGWDKAVADETRQQVADLASDSPYETVRTAADATLDGTDTEILDFYTTGQHQAADADYRVAVTKLANDGGPGVKDDAKKALADGSTNALVNFLNKGRYASQQADERVTATQLYNDGGPEVRSAAKIALAGPADEVHQFVEAGQYIAAQKDRLDDTHLAQMQRLIAEGQGIAATARKNSAVAAQAAAVAGNAAFDAAQSKLDAERSAKDAEGYAAAADTAADHAETSAKQAKASATTARAASDRAAQDSAAAGESAAQADFSAWWWSGCRRRGVGRGGRVR
;
A
#
# COMPACT_ATOMS: atom_id res chain seq x y z
N MET A 1 19.82 7.27 -17.74
CA MET A 1 20.94 7.28 -18.71
C MET A 1 20.36 7.50 -20.09
N THR A 2 20.89 8.43 -20.88
CA THR A 2 20.43 8.67 -22.26
C THR A 2 20.87 7.51 -23.16
N GLN A 3 20.11 7.18 -24.22
CA GLN A 3 20.47 6.13 -25.20
C GLN A 3 21.90 6.27 -25.74
N LYS A 4 22.39 7.51 -25.87
CA LYS A 4 23.77 7.81 -26.24
C LYS A 4 24.80 7.29 -25.24
N ALA A 5 24.57 7.46 -23.93
CA ALA A 5 25.47 6.98 -22.89
C ALA A 5 25.51 5.44 -22.82
N ALA A 6 24.40 4.77 -23.11
CA ALA A 6 24.35 3.31 -23.22
C ALA A 6 25.12 2.81 -24.45
N GLY A 7 24.98 3.47 -25.61
CA GLY A 7 25.70 3.13 -26.84
C GLY A 7 27.22 3.36 -26.76
N ASP A 8 27.66 4.45 -26.12
CA ASP A 8 29.08 4.74 -25.92
C ASP A 8 29.73 3.72 -24.96
N THR A 9 29.02 3.31 -23.90
CA THR A 9 29.48 2.27 -22.96
C THR A 9 29.60 0.91 -23.65
N PHE A 10 28.59 0.53 -24.45
CA PHE A 10 28.59 -0.71 -25.22
C PHE A 10 29.77 -0.77 -26.21
N THR A 11 30.07 0.33 -26.90
CA THR A 11 31.18 0.39 -27.86
C THR A 11 32.54 0.19 -27.18
N VAL A 12 32.72 0.75 -25.98
CA VAL A 12 33.92 0.56 -25.16
C VAL A 12 34.03 -0.89 -24.68
N ASP A 13 32.92 -1.50 -24.26
CA ASP A 13 32.90 -2.88 -23.77
C ASP A 13 33.15 -3.91 -24.89
N VAL A 14 32.60 -3.68 -26.09
CA VAL A 14 32.91 -4.50 -27.29
C VAL A 14 34.39 -4.39 -27.65
N SER A 15 34.95 -3.19 -27.62
CA SER A 15 36.38 -2.96 -27.90
C SER A 15 37.28 -3.66 -26.88
N ARG A 16 36.89 -3.64 -25.60
CA ARG A 16 37.60 -4.34 -24.52
C ARG A 16 37.50 -5.87 -24.66
N SER A 17 36.35 -6.39 -25.08
CA SER A 17 36.14 -7.81 -25.36
C SER A 17 37.06 -8.33 -26.48
N VAL A 18 37.26 -7.53 -27.55
CA VAL A 18 38.17 -7.91 -28.65
C VAL A 18 39.63 -7.98 -28.17
N ILE A 19 40.06 -6.99 -27.37
CA ILE A 19 41.43 -6.96 -26.80
C ILE A 19 41.64 -8.16 -25.86
N GLU A 20 40.67 -8.45 -25.00
CA GLU A 20 40.71 -9.58 -24.08
C GLU A 20 40.74 -10.92 -24.84
N GLY A 21 39.96 -11.05 -25.92
CA GLY A 21 39.99 -12.23 -26.79
C GLY A 21 41.36 -12.48 -27.40
N GLN A 22 42.06 -11.42 -27.85
CA GLN A 22 43.42 -11.52 -28.36
C GLN A 22 44.42 -11.93 -27.27
N ALA A 23 44.31 -11.33 -26.07
CA ALA A 23 45.16 -11.67 -24.93
C ALA A 23 44.99 -13.16 -24.50
N ILE A 24 43.77 -13.68 -24.53
CA ILE A 24 43.47 -15.10 -24.25
C ILE A 24 44.16 -16.02 -25.27
N VAL A 25 44.12 -15.67 -26.56
CA VAL A 25 44.78 -16.46 -27.62
C VAL A 25 46.30 -16.49 -27.41
N ASP A 26 46.90 -15.34 -27.09
CA ASP A 26 48.34 -15.22 -26.91
C ASP A 26 48.82 -15.92 -25.63
N GLU A 27 48.08 -15.79 -24.51
CA GLU A 27 48.35 -16.54 -23.27
C GLU A 27 48.21 -18.05 -23.46
N THR A 28 47.20 -18.51 -24.24
CA THR A 28 47.01 -19.93 -24.54
C THR A 28 48.19 -20.50 -25.35
N LYS A 29 48.68 -19.76 -26.36
CA LYS A 29 49.88 -20.14 -27.13
C LYS A 29 51.12 -20.21 -26.23
N ALA A 30 51.30 -19.22 -25.35
CA ALA A 30 52.44 -19.17 -24.42
C ALA A 30 52.42 -20.33 -23.41
N LEU A 31 51.23 -20.71 -22.91
CA LEU A 31 51.07 -21.87 -22.03
C LEU A 31 51.35 -23.19 -22.75
N THR A 32 50.87 -23.34 -23.99
CA THR A 32 51.14 -24.53 -24.82
C THR A 32 52.63 -24.68 -25.13
N ALA A 33 53.33 -23.58 -25.43
CA ALA A 33 54.78 -23.59 -25.65
C ALA A 33 55.58 -23.94 -24.38
N LYS A 34 55.07 -23.59 -23.19
CA LYS A 34 55.68 -23.97 -21.91
C LYS A 34 55.45 -25.43 -21.57
N ALA A 35 54.27 -25.99 -21.88
CA ALA A 35 53.95 -27.41 -21.68
C ALA A 35 54.91 -28.37 -22.40
N ASN A 36 55.48 -27.94 -23.53
CA ASN A 36 56.37 -28.77 -24.36
C ASN A 36 57.83 -28.83 -23.86
N LYS A 37 58.17 -28.22 -22.73
CA LYS A 37 59.52 -28.24 -22.15
C LYS A 37 59.69 -29.39 -21.15
N SER A 38 60.89 -29.96 -21.07
CA SER A 38 61.19 -31.15 -20.26
C SER A 38 61.25 -30.93 -18.74
N ASP A 39 61.17 -29.68 -18.27
CA ASP A 39 61.30 -29.30 -16.85
C ASP A 39 60.12 -28.41 -16.39
N THR A 40 58.89 -28.84 -16.73
CA THR A 40 57.69 -28.02 -16.56
C THR A 40 56.95 -28.38 -15.27
N ASP A 41 56.67 -27.37 -14.43
CA ASP A 41 55.75 -27.49 -13.29
C ASP A 41 54.30 -27.56 -13.79
N GLU A 42 53.81 -28.79 -13.95
CA GLU A 42 52.47 -29.10 -14.45
C GLU A 42 51.35 -28.52 -13.57
N ALA A 43 51.55 -28.45 -12.25
CA ALA A 43 50.53 -27.95 -11.33
C ALA A 43 50.31 -26.44 -11.52
N SER A 44 51.39 -25.66 -11.61
CA SER A 44 51.34 -24.22 -11.90
C SER A 44 50.78 -23.94 -13.30
N LEU A 45 51.12 -24.78 -14.29
CA LEU A 45 50.59 -24.66 -15.64
C LEU A 45 49.08 -24.94 -15.70
N ALA A 46 48.60 -25.95 -14.98
CA ALA A 46 47.18 -26.31 -14.92
C ALA A 46 46.33 -25.23 -14.23
N VAL A 47 46.87 -24.54 -13.22
CA VAL A 47 46.18 -23.40 -12.58
C VAL A 47 46.03 -22.24 -13.57
N LYS A 48 47.11 -21.89 -14.29
CA LYS A 48 47.09 -20.82 -15.30
C LYS A 48 46.19 -21.17 -16.50
N GLY A 49 46.24 -22.41 -16.97
CA GLY A 49 45.35 -22.91 -18.02
C GLY A 49 43.88 -22.83 -17.63
N ARG A 50 43.52 -23.19 -16.39
CA ARG A 50 42.16 -23.03 -15.87
C ARG A 50 41.70 -21.56 -15.81
N ALA A 51 42.59 -20.66 -15.38
CA ALA A 51 42.28 -19.23 -15.35
C ALA A 51 42.03 -18.65 -16.76
N VAL A 52 42.86 -19.01 -17.74
CA VAL A 52 42.68 -18.60 -19.14
C VAL A 52 41.40 -19.20 -19.73
N ALA A 53 41.11 -20.47 -19.44
CA ALA A 53 39.87 -21.11 -19.89
C ALA A 53 38.61 -20.45 -19.30
N LEU A 54 38.66 -20.01 -18.03
CA LEU A 54 37.57 -19.26 -17.42
C LEU A 54 37.36 -17.90 -18.09
N ARG A 55 38.45 -17.15 -18.33
CA ARG A 55 38.41 -15.87 -19.07
C ARG A 55 37.85 -16.06 -20.49
N ALA A 56 38.26 -17.12 -21.17
CA ALA A 56 37.73 -17.49 -22.50
C ALA A 56 36.23 -17.77 -22.48
N HIS A 57 35.72 -18.50 -21.47
CA HIS A 57 34.28 -18.72 -21.32
C HIS A 57 33.51 -17.44 -21.02
N VAL A 58 34.02 -16.58 -20.15
CA VAL A 58 33.39 -15.28 -19.84
C VAL A 58 33.38 -14.39 -21.08
N ALA A 59 34.48 -14.33 -21.83
CA ALA A 59 34.57 -13.58 -23.07
C ALA A 59 33.57 -14.08 -24.13
N GLU A 60 33.42 -15.40 -24.31
CA GLU A 60 32.43 -15.93 -25.25
C GLU A 60 30.99 -15.70 -24.79
N TYR A 61 30.71 -15.79 -23.49
CA TYR A 61 29.41 -15.42 -22.94
C TYR A 61 29.09 -13.94 -23.20
N LEU A 62 30.04 -13.03 -22.98
CA LEU A 62 29.86 -11.61 -23.27
C LEU A 62 29.71 -11.32 -24.77
N ARG A 63 30.31 -12.15 -25.63
CA ARG A 63 30.31 -11.97 -27.09
C ARG A 63 29.04 -12.49 -27.77
N THR A 64 28.47 -13.59 -27.28
CA THR A 64 27.33 -14.27 -27.93
C THR A 64 26.31 -14.85 -26.95
N GLY A 65 26.74 -15.26 -25.75
CA GLY A 65 25.87 -15.88 -24.76
C GLY A 65 24.88 -14.93 -24.09
N TRP A 66 25.22 -13.64 -23.97
CA TRP A 66 24.37 -12.63 -23.35
C TRP A 66 23.14 -12.31 -24.21
N ASP A 67 23.30 -12.12 -25.52
CA ASP A 67 22.17 -11.87 -26.43
C ASP A 67 21.15 -13.01 -26.39
N LYS A 68 21.65 -14.26 -26.38
CA LYS A 68 20.80 -15.43 -26.23
C LYS A 68 20.10 -15.48 -24.87
N ALA A 69 20.81 -15.15 -23.79
CA ALA A 69 20.22 -15.11 -22.46
C ALA A 69 19.12 -14.05 -22.34
N VAL A 70 19.33 -12.87 -22.92
CA VAL A 70 18.32 -11.79 -22.99
C VAL A 70 17.13 -12.23 -23.83
N ALA A 71 17.35 -12.88 -24.98
CA ALA A 71 16.27 -13.40 -25.82
C ALA A 71 15.44 -14.47 -25.11
N ASP A 72 16.10 -15.45 -24.47
CA ASP A 72 15.46 -16.51 -23.70
C ASP A 72 14.66 -15.93 -22.51
N GLU A 73 15.22 -14.95 -21.79
CA GLU A 73 14.54 -14.24 -20.69
C GLU A 73 13.34 -13.43 -21.18
N THR A 74 13.49 -12.68 -22.26
CA THR A 74 12.40 -11.86 -22.82
C THR A 74 11.26 -12.74 -23.33
N ARG A 75 11.58 -13.86 -24.00
CA ARG A 75 10.58 -14.85 -24.43
C ARG A 75 9.81 -15.43 -23.26
N GLN A 76 10.48 -15.69 -22.14
CA GLN A 76 9.79 -16.13 -20.93
C GLN A 76 8.87 -15.04 -20.37
N GLN A 77 9.33 -13.80 -20.27
CA GLN A 77 8.48 -12.69 -19.79
C GLN A 77 7.22 -12.53 -20.63
N VAL A 78 7.32 -12.71 -21.96
CA VAL A 78 6.15 -12.70 -22.85
C VAL A 78 5.25 -13.93 -22.62
N ALA A 79 5.82 -15.12 -22.34
CA ALA A 79 5.04 -16.30 -22.00
C ALA A 79 4.28 -16.16 -20.67
N ASP A 80 4.90 -15.51 -19.69
CA ASP A 80 4.27 -15.19 -18.41
C ASP A 80 3.13 -14.18 -18.65
N LEU A 81 3.34 -13.16 -19.49
CA LEU A 81 2.26 -12.25 -19.90
C LEU A 81 1.12 -12.97 -20.63
N ALA A 82 1.40 -13.99 -21.44
CA ALA A 82 0.38 -14.79 -22.12
C ALA A 82 -0.53 -15.54 -21.13
N SER A 83 0.01 -15.97 -19.99
CA SER A 83 -0.71 -16.75 -18.98
C SER A 83 -1.36 -15.86 -17.91
N ASP A 84 -0.61 -14.91 -17.38
CA ASP A 84 -0.90 -14.26 -16.09
C ASP A 84 -1.27 -12.78 -16.21
N SER A 85 -1.16 -12.18 -17.41
CA SER A 85 -1.52 -10.77 -17.57
C SER A 85 -2.97 -10.53 -17.15
N PRO A 86 -3.28 -9.47 -16.38
CA PRO A 86 -4.66 -9.14 -16.02
C PRO A 86 -5.50 -8.73 -17.24
N TYR A 87 -4.87 -8.39 -18.37
CA TYR A 87 -5.55 -7.92 -19.58
C TYR A 87 -5.59 -9.04 -20.63
N GLU A 88 -6.80 -9.43 -21.03
CA GLU A 88 -7.03 -10.48 -22.04
C GLU A 88 -6.42 -10.15 -23.40
N THR A 89 -6.46 -8.86 -23.77
CA THR A 89 -5.85 -8.29 -24.96
C THR A 89 -4.34 -8.53 -24.99
N VAL A 90 -3.66 -8.32 -23.85
CA VAL A 90 -2.24 -8.61 -23.69
C VAL A 90 -1.96 -10.09 -23.72
N ARG A 91 -2.76 -10.92 -23.04
CA ARG A 91 -2.58 -12.39 -23.05
C ARG A 91 -2.62 -12.94 -24.48
N THR A 92 -3.64 -12.54 -25.24
CA THR A 92 -3.84 -12.98 -26.64
C THR A 92 -2.71 -12.50 -27.55
N ALA A 93 -2.30 -11.23 -27.43
CA ALA A 93 -1.23 -10.68 -28.24
C ALA A 93 0.13 -11.32 -27.89
N ALA A 94 0.38 -11.58 -26.61
CA ALA A 94 1.59 -12.24 -26.14
C ALA A 94 1.70 -13.67 -26.69
N ASP A 95 0.62 -14.46 -26.61
CA ASP A 95 0.57 -15.82 -27.15
C ASP A 95 0.90 -15.85 -28.65
N ALA A 96 0.29 -14.94 -29.42
CA ALA A 96 0.59 -14.81 -30.85
C ALA A 96 2.04 -14.39 -31.14
N THR A 97 2.64 -13.55 -30.29
CA THR A 97 4.03 -13.09 -30.46
C THR A 97 5.07 -14.18 -30.15
N LEU A 98 4.75 -15.19 -29.33
CA LEU A 98 5.71 -16.25 -28.97
C LEU A 98 6.20 -17.08 -30.16
N ASP A 99 5.43 -17.14 -31.25
CA ASP A 99 5.83 -17.82 -32.48
C ASP A 99 6.81 -16.98 -33.35
N GLY A 100 7.08 -15.74 -32.94
CA GLY A 100 7.92 -14.77 -33.65
C GLY A 100 9.43 -14.88 -33.39
N THR A 101 10.16 -13.99 -34.07
CA THR A 101 11.59 -13.76 -33.89
C THR A 101 11.91 -13.10 -32.55
N ASP A 102 13.15 -13.24 -32.07
CA ASP A 102 13.58 -12.66 -30.80
C ASP A 102 13.44 -11.12 -30.78
N THR A 103 13.59 -10.45 -31.95
CA THR A 103 13.32 -9.02 -32.10
C THR A 103 11.84 -8.70 -31.91
N GLU A 104 10.93 -9.45 -32.53
CA GLU A 104 9.48 -9.22 -32.40
C GLU A 104 9.00 -9.42 -30.96
N ILE A 105 9.57 -10.40 -30.26
CA ILE A 105 9.27 -10.67 -28.85
C ILE A 105 9.79 -9.52 -27.96
N LEU A 106 10.99 -9.01 -28.23
CA LEU A 106 11.53 -7.85 -27.52
C LEU A 106 10.72 -6.57 -27.76
N ASP A 107 10.31 -6.32 -29.00
CA ASP A 107 9.49 -5.16 -29.36
C ASP A 107 8.11 -5.23 -28.69
N PHE A 108 7.53 -6.44 -28.63
CA PHE A 108 6.28 -6.66 -27.89
C PHE A 108 6.46 -6.44 -26.39
N TYR A 109 7.48 -7.05 -25.78
CA TYR A 109 7.75 -6.89 -24.35
C TYR A 109 8.01 -5.43 -23.97
N THR A 110 8.71 -4.66 -24.79
CA THR A 110 9.04 -3.27 -24.45
C THR A 110 7.91 -2.29 -24.74
N THR A 111 7.17 -2.50 -25.83
CA THR A 111 6.19 -1.52 -26.33
C THR A 111 4.85 -2.14 -26.70
N GLY A 112 4.85 -3.27 -27.41
CA GLY A 112 3.63 -3.88 -27.94
C GLY A 112 2.61 -4.31 -26.89
N GLN A 113 3.08 -4.78 -25.72
CA GLN A 113 2.18 -5.14 -24.61
C GLN A 113 1.36 -3.95 -24.11
N HIS A 114 1.95 -2.75 -24.11
CA HIS A 114 1.24 -1.54 -23.66
C HIS A 114 0.23 -1.07 -24.71
N GLN A 115 0.56 -1.23 -25.99
CA GLN A 115 -0.37 -0.93 -27.08
C GLN A 115 -1.58 -1.87 -27.05
N ALA A 116 -1.35 -3.17 -26.80
CA ALA A 116 -2.41 -4.15 -26.62
C ALA A 116 -3.31 -3.80 -25.41
N ALA A 117 -2.72 -3.28 -24.33
CA ALA A 117 -3.42 -2.85 -23.12
C ALA A 117 -4.03 -1.42 -23.18
N ASP A 118 -3.91 -0.68 -24.28
CA ASP A 118 -4.26 0.77 -24.30
C ASP A 118 -5.71 1.02 -23.86
N ALA A 119 -6.65 0.23 -24.38
CA ALA A 119 -8.06 0.35 -24.02
C ALA A 119 -8.29 0.07 -22.52
N ASP A 120 -7.66 -0.97 -21.99
CA ASP A 120 -7.76 -1.35 -20.58
C ASP A 120 -7.16 -0.27 -19.67
N TYR A 121 -5.99 0.28 -20.03
CA TYR A 121 -5.38 1.40 -19.33
C TYR A 121 -6.29 2.63 -19.33
N ARG A 122 -6.91 2.98 -20.48
CA ARG A 122 -7.86 4.10 -20.54
C ARG A 122 -9.03 3.91 -19.59
N VAL A 123 -9.58 2.70 -19.51
CA VAL A 123 -10.66 2.39 -18.56
C VAL A 123 -10.17 2.58 -17.12
N ALA A 124 -9.00 2.03 -16.77
CA ALA A 124 -8.43 2.18 -15.43
C ALA A 124 -8.17 3.65 -15.05
N VAL A 125 -7.59 4.43 -15.96
CA VAL A 125 -7.34 5.86 -15.74
C VAL A 125 -8.65 6.65 -15.69
N THR A 126 -9.65 6.30 -16.49
CA THR A 126 -10.98 6.94 -16.44
C THR A 126 -11.67 6.72 -15.10
N LYS A 127 -11.56 5.51 -14.55
CA LYS A 127 -12.05 5.22 -13.20
C LYS A 127 -11.37 6.13 -12.17
N LEU A 128 -10.04 6.26 -12.22
CA LEU A 128 -9.29 7.16 -11.34
C LEU A 128 -9.64 8.64 -11.56
N ALA A 129 -9.93 9.06 -12.79
CA ALA A 129 -10.40 10.41 -13.11
C ALA A 129 -11.77 10.75 -12.49
N ASN A 130 -12.59 9.73 -12.23
CA ASN A 130 -13.92 9.87 -11.63
C ASN A 130 -13.89 9.69 -10.10
N ASP A 131 -13.14 8.71 -9.61
CA ASP A 131 -13.23 8.22 -8.24
C ASP A 131 -12.05 8.65 -7.35
N GLY A 132 -10.93 9.10 -7.93
CA GLY A 132 -9.70 9.44 -7.20
C GLY A 132 -9.83 10.67 -6.28
N GLY A 133 -8.80 10.96 -5.50
CA GLY A 133 -8.67 12.26 -4.82
C GLY A 133 -8.51 13.41 -5.83
N PRO A 134 -8.69 14.69 -5.41
CA PRO A 134 -8.62 15.83 -6.31
C PRO A 134 -7.38 15.87 -7.21
N GLY A 135 -6.18 15.68 -6.65
CA GLY A 135 -4.93 15.62 -7.40
C GLY A 135 -4.87 14.42 -8.33
N VAL A 136 -5.30 13.24 -7.87
CA VAL A 136 -5.37 12.03 -8.70
C VAL A 136 -6.32 12.24 -9.90
N LYS A 137 -7.48 12.86 -9.69
CA LYS A 137 -8.45 13.14 -10.77
C LYS A 137 -7.86 14.06 -11.83
N ASP A 138 -7.19 15.13 -11.39
CA ASP A 138 -6.63 16.12 -12.30
C ASP A 138 -5.51 15.52 -13.14
N ASP A 139 -4.62 14.72 -12.54
CA ASP A 139 -3.54 14.07 -13.28
C ASP A 139 -4.02 12.93 -14.17
N ALA A 140 -5.06 12.19 -13.76
CA ALA A 140 -5.73 11.21 -14.61
C ALA A 140 -6.33 11.87 -15.87
N LYS A 141 -7.00 13.02 -15.71
CA LYS A 141 -7.56 13.78 -16.84
C LYS A 141 -6.47 14.29 -17.78
N LYS A 142 -5.33 14.76 -17.24
CA LYS A 142 -4.18 15.15 -18.07
C LYS A 142 -3.64 13.97 -18.88
N ALA A 143 -3.50 12.79 -18.26
CA ALA A 143 -3.05 11.59 -18.95
C ALA A 143 -4.02 11.15 -20.06
N LEU A 144 -5.33 11.22 -19.81
CA LEU A 144 -6.36 10.94 -20.81
C LEU A 144 -6.36 11.95 -21.96
N ALA A 145 -6.15 13.24 -21.65
CA ALA A 145 -6.12 14.31 -22.64
C ALA A 145 -4.87 14.28 -23.54
N ASP A 146 -3.73 13.86 -23.00
CA ASP A 146 -2.52 13.59 -23.79
C ASP A 146 -2.78 12.49 -24.84
N GLY A 147 -3.56 11.48 -24.45
CA GLY A 147 -4.05 10.47 -25.36
C GLY A 147 -3.01 9.44 -25.81
N SER A 148 -1.75 9.53 -25.37
CA SER A 148 -0.75 8.50 -25.63
C SER A 148 -0.79 7.37 -24.58
N THR A 149 -0.53 6.13 -25.01
CA THR A 149 -0.41 4.97 -24.12
C THR A 149 0.67 5.18 -23.06
N ASN A 150 1.78 5.83 -23.43
CA ASN A 150 2.87 6.11 -22.51
C ASN A 150 2.45 7.07 -21.38
N ALA A 151 1.60 8.08 -21.66
CA ALA A 151 1.06 8.94 -20.62
C ALA A 151 0.18 8.16 -19.63
N LEU A 152 -0.66 7.24 -20.14
CA LEU A 152 -1.49 6.37 -19.29
C LEU A 152 -0.64 5.48 -18.40
N VAL A 153 0.38 4.80 -18.95
CA VAL A 153 1.30 3.93 -18.20
C VAL A 153 2.07 4.73 -17.14
N ASN A 154 2.60 5.90 -17.51
CA ASN A 154 3.35 6.73 -16.56
C ASN A 154 2.46 7.21 -15.40
N PHE A 155 1.20 7.56 -15.68
CA PHE A 155 0.24 7.91 -14.64
C PHE A 155 -0.08 6.71 -13.75
N LEU A 156 -0.38 5.54 -14.33
CA LEU A 156 -0.70 4.34 -13.56
C LEU A 156 0.49 3.87 -12.70
N ASN A 157 1.72 3.96 -13.19
CA ASN A 157 2.89 3.44 -12.47
C ASN A 157 3.45 4.42 -11.43
N LYS A 158 3.36 5.73 -11.69
CA LYS A 158 4.03 6.74 -10.85
C LYS A 158 3.12 7.91 -10.49
N GLY A 159 2.44 8.48 -11.49
CA GLY A 159 1.64 9.70 -11.31
C GLY A 159 0.59 9.56 -10.21
N ARG A 160 -0.18 8.47 -10.21
CA ARG A 160 -1.26 8.25 -9.24
C ARG A 160 -0.78 8.29 -7.80
N TYR A 161 0.39 7.70 -7.51
CA TYR A 161 0.91 7.57 -6.15
C TYR A 161 1.38 8.91 -5.59
N ALA A 162 2.06 9.71 -6.40
CA ALA A 162 2.50 11.03 -5.99
C ALA A 162 1.30 11.95 -5.67
N SER A 163 0.28 11.93 -6.53
CA SER A 163 -0.92 12.77 -6.35
C SER A 163 -1.79 12.26 -5.20
N GLN A 164 -1.90 10.95 -5.02
CA GLN A 164 -2.58 10.33 -3.87
C GLN A 164 -1.93 10.75 -2.56
N GLN A 165 -0.60 10.70 -2.45
CA GLN A 165 0.10 11.13 -1.23
C GLN A 165 -0.13 12.60 -0.90
N ALA A 166 -0.21 13.46 -1.92
CA ALA A 166 -0.55 14.87 -1.73
C ALA A 166 -1.99 15.04 -1.22
N ASP A 167 -2.95 14.35 -1.83
CA ASP A 167 -4.36 14.36 -1.43
C ASP A 167 -4.56 13.84 0.01
N GLU A 168 -3.86 12.76 0.37
CA GLU A 168 -3.90 12.16 1.71
C GLU A 168 -3.31 13.09 2.78
N ARG A 169 -2.20 13.79 2.47
CA ARG A 169 -1.65 14.80 3.39
C ARG A 169 -2.59 15.98 3.61
N VAL A 170 -3.30 16.41 2.57
CA VAL A 170 -4.35 17.44 2.71
C VAL A 170 -5.48 16.93 3.60
N THR A 171 -5.94 15.70 3.38
CA THR A 171 -6.99 15.06 4.19
C THR A 171 -6.57 14.95 5.65
N ALA A 172 -5.35 14.46 5.92
CA ALA A 172 -4.81 14.38 7.28
C ALA A 172 -4.67 15.76 7.93
N THR A 173 -4.30 16.79 7.17
CA THR A 173 -4.22 18.17 7.68
C THR A 173 -5.60 18.72 8.04
N GLN A 174 -6.63 18.43 7.25
CA GLN A 174 -8.02 18.80 7.57
C GLN A 174 -8.46 18.10 8.86
N LEU A 175 -8.20 16.80 9.00
CA LEU A 175 -8.52 16.04 10.21
C LEU A 175 -7.75 16.53 11.45
N TYR A 176 -6.51 16.99 11.28
CA TYR A 176 -5.76 17.68 12.34
C TYR A 176 -6.40 19.00 12.77
N ASN A 177 -6.99 19.74 11.84
CA ASN A 177 -7.58 21.06 12.09
C ASN A 177 -9.02 21.00 12.59
N ASP A 178 -9.79 19.97 12.21
CA ASP A 178 -11.24 19.91 12.43
C ASP A 178 -11.69 18.68 13.22
N GLY A 179 -10.82 17.67 13.39
CA GLY A 179 -11.14 16.43 14.10
C GLY A 179 -11.37 16.59 15.61
N GLY A 180 -11.89 15.53 16.23
CA GLY A 180 -11.94 15.39 17.69
C GLY A 180 -10.53 15.18 18.28
N PRO A 181 -10.37 15.28 19.61
CA PRO A 181 -9.07 15.24 20.28
C PRO A 181 -8.17 14.06 19.85
N GLU A 182 -8.71 12.85 19.78
CA GLU A 182 -7.98 11.65 19.37
C GLU A 182 -7.66 11.69 17.88
N VAL A 183 -8.62 12.10 17.04
CA VAL A 183 -8.38 12.24 15.58
C VAL A 183 -7.27 13.25 15.30
N ARG A 184 -7.26 14.39 15.99
CA ARG A 184 -6.21 15.41 15.84
C ARG A 184 -4.85 14.87 16.24
N SER A 185 -4.79 14.17 17.37
CA SER A 185 -3.56 13.56 17.87
C SER A 185 -3.01 12.55 16.86
N ALA A 186 -3.86 11.65 16.36
CA ALA A 186 -3.50 10.66 15.36
C ALA A 186 -3.06 11.29 14.03
N ALA A 187 -3.79 12.30 13.54
CA ALA A 187 -3.42 13.05 12.34
C ALA A 187 -2.06 13.73 12.48
N LYS A 188 -1.78 14.33 13.64
CA LYS A 188 -0.48 14.96 13.93
C LYS A 188 0.67 13.96 13.88
N ILE A 189 0.48 12.77 14.48
CA ILE A 189 1.48 11.70 14.45
C ILE A 189 1.75 11.27 13.00
N ALA A 190 0.69 10.97 12.24
CA ALA A 190 0.81 10.55 10.85
C ALA A 190 1.50 11.60 9.96
N LEU A 191 1.15 12.88 10.12
CA LEU A 191 1.76 13.98 9.35
C LEU A 191 3.25 14.17 9.63
N ALA A 192 3.71 13.82 10.83
CA ALA A 192 5.12 13.84 11.22
C ALA A 192 5.90 12.62 10.69
N GLY A 193 5.19 11.59 10.24
CA GLY A 193 5.75 10.37 9.69
C GLY A 193 5.97 10.37 8.16
N PRO A 194 6.46 9.24 7.63
CA PRO A 194 6.56 8.99 6.19
C PRO A 194 5.18 8.88 5.52
N ALA A 195 5.16 8.84 4.18
CA ALA A 195 3.92 8.77 3.41
C ALA A 195 3.05 7.56 3.79
N ASP A 196 3.66 6.42 4.11
CA ASP A 196 2.94 5.21 4.49
C ASP A 196 2.14 5.38 5.80
N GLU A 197 2.63 6.19 6.75
CA GLU A 197 1.88 6.49 7.98
C GLU A 197 0.69 7.41 7.71
N VAL A 198 0.84 8.37 6.79
CA VAL A 198 -0.28 9.21 6.34
C VAL A 198 -1.34 8.35 5.65
N HIS A 199 -0.92 7.45 4.78
CA HIS A 199 -1.80 6.53 4.08
C HIS A 199 -2.58 5.63 5.06
N GLN A 200 -1.89 4.95 5.98
CA GLN A 200 -2.53 4.12 7.01
C GLN A 200 -3.50 4.89 7.90
N PHE A 201 -3.16 6.15 8.23
CA PHE A 201 -4.06 7.01 8.99
C PHE A 201 -5.32 7.35 8.19
N VAL A 202 -5.19 7.77 6.93
CA VAL A 202 -6.34 8.12 6.10
C VAL A 202 -7.21 6.89 5.81
N GLU A 203 -6.63 5.72 5.57
CA GLU A 203 -7.41 4.51 5.32
C GLU A 203 -8.17 4.00 6.54
N ALA A 204 -7.50 3.87 7.68
CA ALA A 204 -8.06 3.20 8.86
C ALA A 204 -7.90 4.01 10.16
N GLY A 205 -6.74 4.63 10.36
CA GLY A 205 -6.40 5.30 11.63
C GLY A 205 -7.37 6.40 12.04
N GLN A 206 -7.90 7.18 11.09
CA GLN A 206 -8.88 8.23 11.36
C GLN A 206 -10.16 7.68 12.00
N TYR A 207 -10.61 6.49 11.57
CA TYR A 207 -11.84 5.88 12.09
C TYR A 207 -11.62 5.26 13.46
N ILE A 208 -10.43 4.70 13.71
CA ILE A 208 -10.03 4.21 15.03
C ILE A 208 -9.97 5.37 16.03
N ALA A 209 -9.36 6.49 15.63
CA ALA A 209 -9.28 7.68 16.47
C ALA A 209 -10.67 8.29 16.72
N ALA A 210 -11.50 8.40 15.68
CA ALA A 210 -12.87 8.86 15.82
C ALA A 210 -13.70 7.94 16.72
N GLN A 211 -13.48 6.62 16.67
CA GLN A 211 -14.13 5.68 17.59
C GLN A 211 -13.82 6.02 19.05
N LYS A 212 -12.55 6.35 19.37
CA LYS A 212 -12.16 6.72 20.73
C LYS A 212 -12.84 8.01 21.19
N ASP A 213 -12.85 9.05 20.35
CA ASP A 213 -13.59 10.29 20.64
C ASP A 213 -15.07 10.00 20.99
N ARG A 214 -15.73 9.11 20.23
CA ARG A 214 -17.13 8.73 20.49
C ARG A 214 -17.32 7.90 21.77
N LEU A 215 -16.34 7.07 22.14
CA LEU A 215 -16.37 6.32 23.39
C LEU A 215 -16.24 7.26 24.60
N ASP A 216 -15.38 8.28 24.49
CA ASP A 216 -15.23 9.30 25.52
C ASP A 216 -16.51 10.12 25.68
N ASP A 217 -17.14 10.53 24.57
CA ASP A 217 -18.46 11.18 24.57
C ASP A 217 -19.52 10.31 25.27
N THR A 218 -19.50 9.00 25.01
CA THR A 218 -20.44 8.05 25.62
C THR A 218 -20.25 8.01 27.14
N HIS A 219 -19.00 7.92 27.60
CA HIS A 219 -18.68 7.89 29.03
C HIS A 219 -19.08 9.20 29.70
N LEU A 220 -18.79 10.34 29.08
CA LEU A 220 -19.16 11.65 29.61
C LEU A 220 -20.70 11.80 29.75
N ALA A 221 -21.45 11.38 28.75
CA ALA A 221 -22.92 11.40 28.79
C ALA A 221 -23.47 10.46 29.87
N GLN A 222 -22.90 9.28 30.05
CA GLN A 222 -23.28 8.37 31.15
C GLN A 222 -23.03 8.98 32.54
N MET A 223 -21.89 9.66 32.72
CA MET A 223 -21.58 10.36 33.97
C MET A 223 -22.57 11.51 34.24
N GLN A 224 -22.92 12.29 33.21
CA GLN A 224 -23.93 13.35 33.31
C GLN A 224 -25.30 12.78 33.70
N ARG A 225 -25.70 11.64 33.12
CA ARG A 225 -26.94 10.95 33.49
C ARG A 225 -26.95 10.60 34.98
N LEU A 226 -25.89 9.95 35.48
CA LEU A 226 -25.79 9.56 36.89
C LEU A 226 -25.85 10.76 37.84
N ILE A 227 -25.22 11.88 37.46
CA ILE A 227 -25.28 13.13 38.23
C ILE A 227 -26.73 13.67 38.27
N ALA A 228 -27.40 13.71 37.12
CA ALA A 228 -28.77 14.18 37.01
C ALA A 228 -29.74 13.28 37.81
N GLU A 229 -29.60 11.96 37.72
CA GLU A 229 -30.37 11.01 38.53
C GLU A 229 -30.19 11.26 40.04
N GLY A 230 -28.93 11.43 40.49
CA GLY A 230 -28.62 11.75 41.89
C GLY A 230 -29.24 13.07 42.35
N GLN A 231 -29.22 14.10 41.49
CA GLN A 231 -29.87 15.38 41.75
C GLN A 231 -31.40 15.25 41.80
N GLY A 232 -32.00 14.44 40.93
CA GLY A 232 -33.43 14.13 40.94
C GLY A 232 -33.87 13.44 42.23
N ILE A 233 -33.07 12.49 42.73
CA ILE A 233 -33.29 11.84 44.03
C ILE A 233 -33.23 12.87 45.17
N ALA A 234 -32.21 13.73 45.18
CA ALA A 234 -32.06 14.76 46.20
C ALA A 234 -33.21 15.78 46.17
N ALA A 235 -33.66 16.20 44.99
CA ALA A 235 -34.81 17.10 44.82
C ALA A 235 -36.11 16.43 45.29
N THR A 236 -36.31 15.15 45.00
CA THR A 236 -37.45 14.37 45.50
C THR A 236 -37.43 14.27 47.03
N ALA A 237 -36.25 14.06 47.63
CA ALA A 237 -36.09 14.05 49.09
C ALA A 237 -36.45 15.41 49.71
N ARG A 238 -36.02 16.53 49.10
CA ARG A 238 -36.38 17.90 49.54
C ARG A 238 -37.88 18.15 49.43
N LYS A 239 -38.51 17.72 48.32
CA LYS A 239 -39.97 17.77 48.15
C LYS A 239 -40.66 17.05 49.31
N ASN A 240 -40.28 15.81 49.60
CA ASN A 240 -40.88 15.02 50.67
C ASN A 240 -40.69 15.67 52.05
N SER A 241 -39.50 16.24 52.30
CA SER A 241 -39.22 16.99 53.52
C SER A 241 -40.10 18.24 53.65
N ALA A 242 -40.31 18.99 52.56
CA ALA A 242 -41.15 20.18 52.55
C ALA A 242 -42.64 19.83 52.72
N VAL A 243 -43.11 18.72 52.14
CA VAL A 243 -44.47 18.20 52.39
C VAL A 243 -44.66 17.82 53.87
N ALA A 244 -43.66 17.19 54.49
CA ALA A 244 -43.71 16.87 55.92
C ALA A 244 -43.73 18.15 56.79
N ALA A 245 -42.92 19.15 56.44
CA ALA A 245 -42.91 20.45 57.12
C ALA A 245 -44.26 21.18 56.97
N GLN A 246 -44.86 21.14 55.78
CA GLN A 246 -46.20 21.67 55.53
C GLN A 246 -47.23 21.00 56.46
N ALA A 247 -47.24 19.67 56.53
CA ALA A 247 -48.17 18.92 57.38
C ALA A 247 -48.01 19.28 58.86
N ALA A 248 -46.77 19.44 59.33
CA ALA A 248 -46.48 19.87 60.69
C ALA A 248 -46.98 21.31 60.98
N ALA A 249 -46.75 22.24 60.05
CA ALA A 249 -47.22 23.63 60.16
C ALA A 249 -48.76 23.72 60.17
N VAL A 250 -49.44 22.90 59.35
CA VAL A 250 -50.91 22.79 59.37
C VAL A 250 -51.40 22.30 60.73
N ALA A 251 -50.79 21.24 61.27
CA ALA A 251 -51.15 20.72 62.60
C ALA A 251 -50.91 21.74 63.72
N GLY A 252 -49.91 22.62 63.57
CA GLY A 252 -49.59 23.71 64.49
C GLY A 252 -50.40 25.00 64.28
N ASN A 253 -51.36 25.05 63.34
CA ASN A 253 -52.09 26.26 62.95
C ASN A 253 -51.20 27.42 62.43
N ALA A 254 -50.03 27.12 61.88
CA ALA A 254 -49.10 28.10 61.30
C ALA A 254 -49.33 28.24 59.78
N ALA A 255 -50.38 28.97 59.39
CA ALA A 255 -50.85 29.04 58.00
C ALA A 255 -49.81 29.58 57.00
N PHE A 256 -49.01 30.58 57.41
CA PHE A 256 -47.97 31.16 56.56
C PHE A 256 -46.85 30.14 56.26
N ASP A 257 -46.34 29.46 57.29
CA ASP A 257 -45.27 28.46 57.16
C ASP A 257 -45.73 27.25 56.33
N ALA A 258 -47.01 26.86 56.47
CA ALA A 258 -47.61 25.82 55.65
C ALA A 258 -47.65 26.22 54.16
N ALA A 259 -48.01 27.47 53.85
CA ALA A 259 -48.03 27.98 52.48
C ALA A 259 -46.62 28.05 51.88
N GLN A 260 -45.62 28.48 52.68
CA GLN A 260 -44.22 28.52 52.23
C GLN A 260 -43.67 27.12 51.97
N SER A 261 -43.90 26.17 52.88
CA SER A 261 -43.47 24.78 52.72
C SER A 261 -44.10 24.11 51.50
N LYS A 262 -45.35 24.46 51.17
CA LYS A 262 -46.01 24.02 49.94
C LYS A 262 -45.27 24.52 48.69
N LEU A 263 -44.91 25.80 48.64
CA LEU A 263 -44.16 26.37 47.52
C LEU A 263 -42.78 25.73 47.37
N ASP A 264 -42.08 25.46 48.48
CA ASP A 264 -40.79 24.77 48.47
C ASP A 264 -40.91 23.33 47.96
N ALA A 265 -42.00 22.64 48.30
CA ALA A 265 -42.31 21.31 47.78
C ALA A 265 -42.58 21.35 46.28
N GLU A 266 -43.38 22.31 45.80
CA GLU A 266 -43.67 22.51 44.37
C GLU A 266 -42.40 22.83 43.57
N ARG A 267 -41.55 23.70 44.09
CA ARG A 267 -40.25 24.02 43.48
C ARG A 267 -39.34 22.81 43.40
N SER A 268 -39.22 22.06 44.50
CA SER A 268 -38.40 20.84 44.53
C SER A 268 -38.94 19.75 43.61
N ALA A 269 -40.27 19.66 43.44
CA ALA A 269 -40.89 18.76 42.48
C ALA A 269 -40.52 19.14 41.04
N LYS A 270 -40.59 20.43 40.70
CA LYS A 270 -40.18 20.92 39.37
C LYS A 270 -38.69 20.72 39.10
N ASP A 271 -37.84 20.92 40.10
CA ASP A 271 -36.41 20.64 39.98
C ASP A 271 -36.18 19.14 39.71
N ALA A 272 -36.90 18.25 40.40
CA ALA A 272 -36.82 16.80 40.17
C ALA A 272 -37.25 16.40 38.75
N GLU A 273 -38.32 17.00 38.22
CA GLU A 273 -38.75 16.81 36.82
C GLU A 273 -37.68 17.29 35.83
N GLY A 274 -37.06 18.44 36.10
CA GLY A 274 -35.97 18.96 35.27
C GLY A 274 -34.74 18.05 35.25
N TYR A 275 -34.38 17.49 36.40
CA TYR A 275 -33.28 16.52 36.50
C TYR A 275 -33.60 15.19 35.81
N ALA A 276 -34.85 14.72 35.88
CA ALA A 276 -35.29 13.54 35.12
C ALA A 276 -35.14 13.76 33.62
N ALA A 277 -35.61 14.89 33.09
CA ALA A 277 -35.45 15.22 31.66
C ALA A 277 -33.98 15.37 31.24
N ALA A 278 -33.12 15.92 32.11
CA ALA A 278 -31.68 16.00 31.85
C ALA A 278 -31.02 14.61 31.82
N ALA A 279 -31.44 13.69 32.70
CA ALA A 279 -30.97 12.32 32.69
C ALA A 279 -31.37 11.59 31.40
N ASP A 280 -32.62 11.74 30.95
CA ASP A 280 -33.10 11.15 29.69
C ASP A 280 -32.30 11.69 28.48
N THR A 281 -32.09 13.01 28.42
CA THR A 281 -31.28 13.65 27.36
C THR A 281 -29.85 13.10 27.35
N ALA A 282 -29.23 12.94 28.52
CA ALA A 282 -27.89 12.36 28.63
C ALA A 282 -27.86 10.88 28.21
N ALA A 283 -28.92 10.12 28.49
CA ALA A 283 -29.06 8.74 28.02
C ALA A 283 -29.14 8.66 26.48
N ASP A 284 -29.92 9.53 25.84
CA ASP A 284 -30.05 9.61 24.38
C ASP A 284 -28.72 9.98 23.70
N HIS A 285 -27.96 10.91 24.30
CA HIS A 285 -26.62 11.25 23.84
C HIS A 285 -25.66 10.06 23.96
N ALA A 286 -25.67 9.34 25.08
CA ALA A 286 -24.84 8.15 25.26
C ALA A 286 -25.16 7.07 24.22
N GLU A 287 -26.44 6.82 23.93
CA GLU A 287 -26.84 5.84 22.91
C GLU A 287 -26.39 6.26 21.51
N THR A 288 -26.56 7.54 21.18
CA THR A 288 -26.16 8.09 19.88
C THR A 288 -24.64 7.99 19.68
N SER A 289 -23.85 8.38 20.67
CA SER A 289 -22.39 8.29 20.62
C SER A 289 -21.92 6.84 20.53
N ALA A 290 -22.56 5.91 21.26
CA ALA A 290 -22.24 4.49 21.17
C ALA A 290 -22.53 3.90 19.77
N LYS A 291 -23.65 4.30 19.14
CA LYS A 291 -23.97 3.90 17.75
C LYS A 291 -22.92 4.42 16.76
N GLN A 292 -22.49 5.67 16.91
CA GLN A 292 -21.44 6.26 16.08
C GLN A 292 -20.09 5.58 16.29
N ALA A 293 -19.71 5.28 17.54
CA ALA A 293 -18.50 4.52 17.86
C ALA A 293 -18.50 3.15 17.17
N LYS A 294 -19.63 2.43 17.20
CA LYS A 294 -19.80 1.14 16.50
C LYS A 294 -19.64 1.28 14.99
N ALA A 295 -20.19 2.32 14.38
CA ALA A 295 -20.06 2.56 12.95
C ALA A 295 -18.58 2.82 12.58
N SER A 296 -17.89 3.69 13.31
CA SER A 296 -16.45 3.95 13.11
C SER A 296 -15.61 2.68 13.26
N ALA A 297 -15.89 1.85 14.27
CA ALA A 297 -15.21 0.57 14.45
C ALA A 297 -15.41 -0.40 13.27
N THR A 298 -16.61 -0.39 12.68
CA THR A 298 -16.94 -1.25 11.53
C THR A 298 -16.17 -0.79 10.29
N THR A 299 -16.14 0.52 10.02
CA THR A 299 -15.37 1.09 8.92
C THR A 299 -13.87 0.82 9.08
N ALA A 300 -13.32 1.02 10.29
CA ALA A 300 -11.92 0.74 10.58
C ALA A 300 -11.54 -0.73 10.31
N ARG A 301 -12.39 -1.68 10.72
CA ARG A 301 -12.17 -3.11 10.45
C ARG A 301 -12.22 -3.42 8.96
N ALA A 302 -13.22 -2.93 8.26
CA ALA A 302 -13.32 -3.12 6.81
C ALA A 302 -12.13 -2.52 6.05
N ALA A 303 -11.57 -1.39 6.51
CA ALA A 303 -10.34 -0.83 5.97
C ALA A 303 -9.14 -1.75 6.23
N SER A 304 -8.96 -2.19 7.47
CA SER A 304 -7.88 -3.11 7.84
C SER A 304 -7.94 -4.45 7.10
N ASP A 305 -9.15 -5.00 6.90
CA ASP A 305 -9.35 -6.26 6.18
C ASP A 305 -8.98 -6.12 4.70
N ARG A 306 -9.32 -4.99 4.07
CA ARG A 306 -8.91 -4.69 2.69
C ARG A 306 -7.40 -4.56 2.56
N ALA A 307 -6.75 -3.81 3.46
CA ALA A 307 -5.28 -3.70 3.47
C ALA A 307 -4.59 -5.06 3.63
N ALA A 308 -5.14 -5.95 4.46
CA ALA A 308 -4.63 -7.32 4.61
C ALA A 308 -4.80 -8.16 3.34
N GLN A 309 -5.94 -8.03 2.65
CA GLN A 309 -6.18 -8.71 1.37
C GLN A 309 -5.22 -8.22 0.29
N ASP A 310 -5.02 -6.91 0.18
CA ASP A 310 -4.09 -6.30 -0.79
C ASP A 310 -2.65 -6.74 -0.52
N SER A 311 -2.25 -6.80 0.75
CA SER A 311 -0.93 -7.30 1.15
C SER A 311 -0.74 -8.79 0.82
N ALA A 312 -1.77 -9.62 1.03
CA ALA A 312 -1.73 -11.04 0.66
C ALA A 312 -1.60 -11.22 -0.86
N ALA A 313 -2.40 -10.51 -1.65
CA ALA A 313 -2.32 -10.53 -3.10
C ALA A 313 -0.95 -10.06 -3.63
N ALA A 314 -0.36 -9.03 -3.01
CA ALA A 314 0.99 -8.58 -3.33
C ALA A 314 2.04 -9.64 -2.97
N GLY A 315 1.88 -10.33 -1.83
CA GLY A 315 2.75 -11.43 -1.41
C GLY A 315 2.68 -12.64 -2.35
N GLU A 316 1.49 -13.02 -2.80
CA GLU A 316 1.30 -14.07 -3.81
C GLU A 316 1.96 -13.68 -5.13
N SER A 317 1.77 -12.43 -5.58
CA SER A 317 2.39 -11.92 -6.80
C SER A 317 3.92 -11.93 -6.72
N ALA A 318 4.49 -11.54 -5.57
CA ALA A 318 5.93 -11.59 -5.34
C ALA A 318 6.47 -13.02 -5.28
N ALA A 319 5.76 -13.93 -4.61
CA ALA A 319 6.13 -15.34 -4.54
C ALA A 319 6.08 -16.02 -5.93
N GLN A 320 5.12 -15.64 -6.78
CA GLN A 320 5.05 -16.09 -8.17
C GLN A 320 6.26 -15.58 -8.97
N ALA A 321 6.61 -14.31 -8.83
CA ALA A 321 7.82 -13.76 -9.45
C ALA A 321 9.11 -14.46 -8.97
N ASP A 322 9.23 -14.76 -7.68
CA ASP A 322 10.37 -15.48 -7.10
C ASP A 322 10.42 -16.95 -7.55
N PHE A 323 9.28 -17.63 -7.65
CA PHE A 323 9.20 -19.00 -8.15
C PHE A 323 9.63 -19.06 -9.63
N SER A 324 9.14 -18.13 -10.45
CA SER A 324 9.60 -17.96 -11.82
C SER A 324 11.13 -17.74 -11.85
N ALA A 325 11.69 -16.87 -11.01
CA ALA A 325 13.14 -16.66 -10.94
C ALA A 325 13.94 -17.90 -10.44
N TRP A 326 13.39 -18.70 -9.51
CA TRP A 326 14.03 -19.88 -8.94
C TRP A 326 14.08 -21.07 -9.91
N TRP A 327 12.96 -21.34 -10.61
CA TRP A 327 12.88 -22.41 -11.62
C TRP A 327 14.00 -22.24 -12.67
N TRP A 328 14.32 -20.99 -12.98
CA TRP A 328 15.39 -20.59 -13.89
C TRP A 328 16.80 -20.89 -13.40
N SER A 329 17.11 -20.68 -12.12
CA SER A 329 18.40 -21.10 -11.55
C SER A 329 18.60 -22.62 -11.64
N GLY A 330 17.49 -23.38 -11.59
CA GLY A 330 17.47 -24.83 -11.79
C GLY A 330 17.72 -25.28 -13.23
N CYS A 331 17.08 -24.63 -14.21
CA CYS A 331 17.28 -24.92 -15.64
C CYS A 331 18.69 -24.52 -16.13
N ARG A 332 19.24 -23.40 -15.66
CA ARG A 332 20.62 -22.97 -15.97
C ARG A 332 21.67 -23.99 -15.52
N ARG A 333 21.44 -24.72 -14.43
CA ARG A 333 22.32 -25.81 -13.96
C ARG A 333 22.21 -27.10 -14.76
N ARG A 334 21.12 -27.33 -15.48
CA ARG A 334 20.89 -28.59 -16.24
C ARG A 334 21.27 -28.48 -17.73
N GLY A 335 21.61 -27.29 -18.23
CA GLY A 335 21.99 -27.05 -19.64
C GLY A 335 23.45 -27.35 -20.04
N VAL A 336 24.34 -27.69 -19.10
CA VAL A 336 25.74 -28.04 -19.41
C VAL A 336 25.93 -29.54 -19.37
N GLY A 337 25.70 -30.21 -20.49
CA GLY A 337 26.18 -31.58 -20.69
C GLY A 337 25.28 -32.47 -21.53
N ARG A 338 25.32 -32.32 -22.85
CA ARG A 338 25.15 -33.44 -23.80
C ARG A 338 25.66 -33.09 -25.20
N GLY A 339 26.95 -32.76 -25.27
CA GLY A 339 27.76 -32.99 -26.47
C GLY A 339 28.55 -34.29 -26.26
N GLY A 340 28.01 -35.43 -26.69
CA GLY A 340 28.59 -36.74 -26.44
C GLY A 340 28.15 -37.76 -27.47
N ARG A 341 28.83 -37.74 -28.61
CA ARG A 341 28.80 -38.71 -29.72
C ARG A 341 28.85 -40.16 -29.19
N VAL A 342 27.95 -41.04 -29.65
CA VAL A 342 28.21 -42.48 -29.74
C VAL A 342 27.81 -42.93 -31.14
N ARG A 343 28.67 -43.81 -31.67
CA ARG A 343 28.75 -44.34 -33.04
C ARG A 343 27.48 -44.99 -33.55
#